data_AF-A0A507WFG0-F1
#
_entry.id   AF-A0A507WFG0-F1
#
_cell.length_a   1.000
_cell.length_b   1.000
_cell.length_c   1.000
_cell.angle_alpha   90.00
_cell.angle_beta   90.00
_cell.angle_gamma   90.00
#
_symmetry.space_group_name_H-M   'P 1'
#
loop_
_entity.id
_entity.type
_entity.pdbx_description
1 polymer ?
#
loop_
_entity_poly.entity_id
_entity_poly.type
_entity_poly.pdbx_seq_one_letter_code
_entity_poly.pdbx_strand_id
1 'polypeptide(L)'
;MQNLIFKSGIAVGLILVLLGIIVFVYSSFVFGLLILCAGLGIILGAFGSTAQFNAPSQGIVLTGVAAITIGLFWVTLNQLNNRYVLIKIVGDIVGAQVELVGDRSYLGAFEPRDKNYNFVVFGVEIERPFLSLYITTQPDKKEFIFECITKDKIKPYLASGKTIEWRFNKTTEKIVNIENNQVIAENKPCSSSFVEAFPQDKSSISSAFGLGLFSTAFAAESSMDNDTAIIKLIEQLESDTSYVRRLARSQLAAKGSVIVEPLLAKLSVRPISYSARLGVVVSLTEMLRVNKKYRTEIIKKITENDLSQLVSASIDDDRTIRIYASEFLYDLGDPRILPIALNKFSTASDNGKYNLLLVIKGAMPFALGKQKSEVIKRVSTFKLDSTPKINGLIDSIVESKP
;
A
#
# COMPACT_ATOMS: atom_id res chain seq x y z
N MET A 1 -26.90 44.81 -37.47
CA MET A 1 -25.82 44.56 -36.47
C MET A 1 -26.08 43.28 -35.66
N GLN A 2 -27.29 43.08 -35.07
CA GLN A 2 -27.63 41.88 -34.29
C GLN A 2 -27.42 40.54 -35.03
N ASN A 3 -27.82 40.44 -36.31
CA ASN A 3 -27.63 39.20 -37.10
C ASN A 3 -26.15 38.83 -37.30
N LEU A 4 -25.26 39.84 -37.40
CA LEU A 4 -23.83 39.62 -37.56
C LEU A 4 -23.19 39.12 -36.25
N ILE A 5 -23.61 39.68 -35.11
CA ILE A 5 -23.17 39.28 -33.77
C ILE A 5 -23.63 37.85 -33.47
N PHE A 6 -24.88 37.52 -33.79
CA PHE A 6 -25.44 36.17 -33.62
C PHE A 6 -24.66 35.11 -34.41
N LYS A 7 -24.45 35.35 -35.72
CA LYS A 7 -23.69 34.43 -36.58
C LYS A 7 -22.24 34.26 -36.12
N SER A 8 -21.61 35.34 -35.67
CA SER A 8 -20.23 35.30 -35.16
C SER A 8 -20.14 34.51 -33.85
N GLY A 9 -21.11 34.66 -32.94
CA GLY A 9 -21.18 33.89 -31.71
C GLY A 9 -21.30 32.38 -31.97
N ILE A 10 -22.20 31.97 -32.87
CA ILE A 10 -22.34 30.56 -33.25
C ILE A 10 -21.04 30.02 -33.87
N ALA A 11 -20.42 30.78 -34.78
CA ALA A 11 -19.18 30.36 -35.43
C ALA A 11 -18.04 30.16 -34.41
N VAL A 12 -17.81 31.13 -33.52
CA VAL A 12 -16.78 31.04 -32.48
C VAL A 12 -17.08 29.89 -31.51
N GLY A 13 -18.34 29.73 -31.09
CA GLY A 13 -18.75 28.64 -30.21
C GLY A 13 -18.53 27.26 -30.82
N LEU A 14 -18.85 27.07 -32.10
CA LEU A 14 -18.60 25.82 -32.84
C LEU A 14 -17.10 25.53 -32.99
N ILE A 15 -16.29 26.55 -33.27
CA ILE A 15 -14.82 26.41 -33.32
C ILE A 15 -14.28 25.95 -31.98
N LEU A 16 -14.77 26.53 -30.86
CA LEU A 16 -14.37 26.10 -29.53
C LEU A 16 -14.85 24.69 -29.20
N VAL A 17 -16.06 24.28 -29.59
CA VAL A 17 -16.50 22.89 -29.42
C VAL A 17 -15.59 21.92 -30.18
N LEU A 18 -15.28 22.22 -31.44
CA LEU A 18 -14.35 21.43 -32.25
C LEU A 18 -12.96 21.37 -31.63
N LEU A 19 -12.42 22.52 -31.22
CA LEU A 19 -11.14 22.60 -30.53
C LEU A 19 -11.15 21.81 -29.22
N GLY A 20 -12.25 21.90 -28.46
CA GLY A 20 -12.45 21.15 -27.23
C GLY A 20 -12.42 19.65 -27.47
N ILE A 21 -13.09 19.15 -28.52
CA ILE A 21 -13.05 17.74 -28.92
C ILE A 21 -11.62 17.33 -29.34
N ILE A 22 -10.91 18.16 -30.12
CA ILE A 22 -9.53 17.88 -30.52
C ILE A 22 -8.61 17.82 -29.29
N VAL A 23 -8.68 18.82 -28.41
CA VAL A 23 -7.91 18.86 -27.16
C VAL A 23 -8.27 17.70 -26.23
N PHE A 24 -9.53 17.30 -26.21
CA PHE A 24 -10.00 16.13 -25.45
C PHE A 24 -9.37 14.82 -25.96
N VAL A 25 -9.09 14.73 -27.26
CA VAL A 25 -8.41 13.57 -27.88
C VAL A 25 -6.89 13.61 -27.67
N TYR A 26 -6.26 14.79 -27.75
CA TYR A 26 -4.80 14.91 -27.81
C TYR A 26 -4.12 15.45 -26.55
N SER A 27 -4.88 15.94 -25.56
CA SER A 27 -4.36 16.63 -24.37
C SER A 27 -5.12 16.22 -23.10
N SER A 28 -5.22 17.10 -22.10
CA SER A 28 -5.89 16.80 -20.84
C SER A 28 -7.42 16.83 -20.98
N PHE A 29 -8.08 15.78 -20.51
CA PHE A 29 -9.54 15.65 -20.46
C PHE A 29 -10.22 16.88 -19.86
N VAL A 30 -9.65 17.41 -18.76
CA VAL A 30 -10.19 18.56 -18.03
C VAL A 30 -10.15 19.82 -18.89
N PHE A 31 -9.06 20.04 -19.63
CA PHE A 31 -8.92 21.22 -20.49
C PHE A 31 -9.83 21.12 -21.72
N GLY A 32 -9.94 19.94 -22.33
CA GLY A 32 -10.89 19.68 -23.42
C GLY A 32 -12.34 19.90 -23.01
N LEU A 33 -12.74 19.39 -21.84
CA LEU A 33 -14.08 19.57 -21.29
C LEU A 33 -14.40 21.05 -21.03
N LEU A 34 -13.44 21.80 -20.48
CA LEU A 34 -13.62 23.23 -20.20
C LEU A 34 -13.81 24.05 -21.48
N ILE A 35 -13.00 23.78 -22.52
CA ILE A 35 -13.12 24.43 -23.83
C ILE A 35 -14.47 24.09 -24.48
N LEU A 36 -14.90 22.83 -24.39
CA LEU A 36 -16.18 22.37 -24.93
C LEU A 36 -17.36 23.05 -24.22
N CYS A 37 -17.34 23.11 -22.89
CA CYS A 37 -18.33 23.83 -22.09
C CYS A 37 -18.36 25.33 -22.41
N ALA A 38 -17.21 25.96 -22.64
CA ALA A 38 -17.13 27.36 -23.05
C ALA A 38 -17.75 27.58 -24.45
N GLY A 39 -17.45 26.69 -25.41
CA GLY A 39 -18.01 26.73 -26.76
C GLY A 39 -19.53 26.56 -26.78
N LEU A 40 -20.05 25.54 -26.09
CA LEU A 40 -21.50 25.33 -25.91
C LEU A 40 -22.16 26.51 -25.21
N GLY A 41 -21.49 27.09 -24.22
CA GLY A 41 -21.94 28.30 -23.57
C GLY A 41 -22.14 29.44 -24.56
N ILE A 42 -21.15 29.78 -25.36
CA ILE A 42 -21.25 30.87 -26.35
C ILE A 42 -22.41 30.64 -27.33
N ILE A 43 -22.62 29.40 -27.78
CA ILE A 43 -23.75 29.04 -28.65
C ILE A 43 -25.08 29.30 -27.94
N LEU A 44 -25.26 28.75 -26.74
CA LEU A 44 -26.49 28.93 -25.94
C LEU A 44 -26.77 30.39 -25.57
N GLY A 45 -25.71 31.19 -25.40
CA GLY A 45 -25.77 32.61 -25.10
C GLY A 45 -26.21 33.42 -26.32
N ALA A 46 -25.74 33.02 -27.52
CA ALA A 46 -26.22 33.58 -28.78
C ALA A 46 -27.72 33.33 -29.01
N PHE A 47 -28.25 32.19 -28.53
CA PHE A 47 -29.69 31.89 -28.56
C PHE A 47 -30.52 32.63 -27.49
N GLY A 48 -29.93 33.50 -26.68
CA GLY A 48 -30.67 34.39 -25.79
C GLY A 48 -31.28 33.71 -24.57
N SER A 49 -30.75 32.57 -24.13
CA SER A 49 -31.18 31.93 -22.89
C SER A 49 -30.83 32.81 -21.67
N THR A 50 -31.80 33.56 -21.16
CA THR A 50 -31.66 34.42 -19.97
C THR A 50 -32.31 33.76 -18.76
N ALA A 51 -31.60 33.66 -17.65
CA ALA A 51 -32.19 33.34 -16.34
C ALA A 51 -32.20 34.62 -15.51
N GLN A 52 -33.35 35.04 -15.01
CA GLN A 52 -33.45 36.20 -14.13
C GLN A 52 -33.32 35.75 -12.67
N PHE A 53 -32.36 36.32 -11.95
CA PHE A 53 -32.21 36.16 -10.51
C PHE A 53 -32.57 37.49 -9.84
N ASN A 54 -33.60 37.50 -9.00
CA ASN A 54 -34.03 38.70 -8.30
C ASN A 54 -33.23 38.85 -6.99
N ALA A 55 -32.17 39.66 -7.02
CA ALA A 55 -31.53 40.18 -5.82
C ALA A 55 -32.09 41.59 -5.48
N PRO A 56 -32.26 41.94 -4.20
CA PRO A 56 -33.11 43.06 -3.77
C PRO A 56 -32.64 44.49 -4.12
N SER A 57 -31.50 44.67 -4.79
CA SER A 57 -31.06 46.03 -5.18
C SER A 57 -30.56 46.20 -6.62
N GLN A 58 -30.29 45.13 -7.37
CA GLN A 58 -29.95 45.20 -8.80
C GLN A 58 -30.37 43.89 -9.50
N GLY A 59 -31.20 43.98 -10.53
CA GLY A 59 -31.53 42.87 -11.41
C GLY A 59 -30.34 42.55 -12.30
N ILE A 60 -29.46 41.66 -11.87
CA ILE A 60 -28.36 41.17 -12.70
C ILE A 60 -28.94 40.15 -13.67
N VAL A 61 -29.10 40.53 -14.94
CA VAL A 61 -29.40 39.58 -16.02
C VAL A 61 -28.09 38.87 -16.37
N LEU A 62 -27.77 37.82 -15.63
CA LEU A 62 -26.75 36.89 -16.05
C LEU A 62 -27.35 36.06 -17.19
N THR A 63 -26.78 36.16 -18.39
CA THR A 63 -27.08 35.23 -19.49
C THR A 63 -26.93 33.82 -18.90
N GLY A 64 -27.95 32.96 -18.99
CA GLY A 64 -28.04 31.71 -18.21
C GLY A 64 -26.83 30.80 -18.39
N VAL A 65 -26.15 30.94 -19.53
CA VAL A 65 -24.85 30.37 -19.84
C VAL A 65 -23.73 30.80 -18.92
N ALA A 66 -23.56 32.09 -18.65
CA ALA A 66 -22.48 32.56 -17.79
C ALA A 66 -22.65 32.02 -16.37
N ALA A 67 -23.90 31.85 -15.92
CA ALA A 67 -24.22 31.27 -14.62
C ALA A 67 -23.89 29.77 -14.59
N ILE A 68 -24.21 29.04 -15.66
CA ILE A 68 -23.86 27.62 -15.80
C ILE A 68 -22.35 27.43 -15.94
N THR A 69 -21.63 28.27 -16.70
CA THR A 69 -20.18 28.17 -16.85
C THR A 69 -19.46 28.55 -15.56
N ILE A 70 -19.87 29.62 -14.87
CA ILE A 70 -19.33 29.98 -13.55
C ILE A 70 -19.68 28.88 -12.54
N GLY A 71 -20.90 28.33 -12.58
CA GLY A 71 -21.32 27.22 -11.74
C GLY A 71 -20.51 25.95 -11.98
N LEU A 72 -20.31 25.55 -13.24
CA LEU A 72 -19.48 24.41 -13.63
C LEU A 72 -18.00 24.64 -13.33
N PHE A 73 -17.49 25.84 -13.57
CA PHE A 73 -16.11 26.20 -13.25
C PHE A 73 -15.88 26.23 -11.75
N TRP A 74 -16.83 26.75 -10.97
CA TRP A 74 -16.79 26.73 -9.51
C TRP A 74 -16.95 25.32 -8.96
N VAL A 75 -17.83 24.49 -9.52
CA VAL A 75 -17.93 23.06 -9.18
C VAL A 75 -16.64 22.33 -9.55
N THR A 76 -16.05 22.60 -10.71
CA THR A 76 -14.80 21.97 -11.15
C THR A 76 -13.63 22.42 -10.29
N LEU A 77 -13.51 23.72 -9.99
CA LEU A 77 -12.52 24.25 -9.06
C LEU A 77 -12.73 23.73 -7.65
N ASN A 78 -13.95 23.68 -7.13
CA ASN A 78 -14.23 23.16 -5.79
C ASN A 78 -14.01 21.63 -5.73
N GLN A 79 -14.18 20.93 -6.86
CA GLN A 79 -13.80 19.52 -6.98
C GLN A 79 -12.28 19.32 -7.16
N LEU A 80 -11.56 20.23 -7.82
CA LEU A 80 -10.09 20.14 -7.99
C LEU A 80 -9.33 20.59 -6.74
N ASN A 81 -9.78 21.68 -6.13
CA ASN A 81 -9.24 22.34 -4.94
C ASN A 81 -9.58 21.61 -3.64
N ASN A 82 -9.97 20.33 -3.71
CA ASN A 82 -10.12 19.46 -2.53
C ASN A 82 -9.46 18.09 -2.73
N ARG A 83 -8.83 17.82 -3.88
CA ARG A 83 -8.66 16.42 -4.29
C ARG A 83 -7.28 15.86 -4.28
N TYR A 84 -6.21 16.57 -4.57
CA TYR A 84 -4.91 15.91 -4.68
C TYR A 84 -3.81 16.58 -3.89
N VAL A 85 -2.75 15.80 -3.67
CA VAL A 85 -1.49 16.24 -3.11
C VAL A 85 -0.36 15.57 -3.88
N LEU A 86 0.70 16.34 -4.11
CA LEU A 86 1.95 15.82 -4.64
C LEU A 86 2.79 15.32 -3.47
N ILE A 87 3.25 14.08 -3.55
CA ILE A 87 4.15 13.50 -2.56
C ILE A 87 5.47 13.21 -3.25
N LYS A 88 6.54 13.82 -2.75
CA LYS A 88 7.89 13.68 -3.26
C LYS A 88 8.71 12.86 -2.28
N ILE A 89 9.24 11.73 -2.73
CA ILE A 89 10.15 10.87 -1.97
C ILE A 89 11.58 11.18 -2.41
N VAL A 90 12.47 11.43 -1.45
CA VAL A 90 13.90 11.68 -1.65
C VAL A 90 14.76 10.84 -0.69
N GLY A 91 16.08 10.95 -0.79
CA GLY A 91 17.04 10.31 0.12
C GLY A 91 17.71 9.09 -0.52
N ASP A 92 17.79 7.99 0.22
CA ASP A 92 18.51 6.78 -0.20
C ASP A 92 17.73 5.92 -1.21
N ILE A 93 17.22 6.55 -2.28
CA ILE A 93 16.32 5.96 -3.29
C ILE A 93 16.90 5.96 -4.71
N VAL A 94 18.17 6.34 -4.88
CA VAL A 94 18.79 6.43 -6.22
C VAL A 94 18.80 5.04 -6.87
N GLY A 95 18.11 4.92 -8.00
CA GLY A 95 17.95 3.64 -8.71
C GLY A 95 16.97 2.66 -8.05
N ALA A 96 16.34 3.03 -6.93
CA ALA A 96 15.35 2.18 -6.27
C ALA A 96 14.03 2.15 -7.07
N GLN A 97 13.28 1.06 -6.98
CA GLN A 97 11.86 1.05 -7.36
C GLN A 97 11.03 1.50 -6.17
N VAL A 98 10.20 2.53 -6.35
CA VAL A 98 9.36 3.09 -5.29
C VAL A 98 7.91 3.00 -5.69
N GLU A 99 7.08 2.54 -4.76
CA GLU A 99 5.65 2.38 -4.99
C GLU A 99 4.84 2.80 -3.78
N LEU A 100 3.85 3.67 -4.00
CA LEU A 100 2.92 4.14 -2.97
C LEU A 100 1.53 3.54 -3.22
N VAL A 101 0.92 3.01 -2.16
CA VAL A 101 -0.27 2.17 -2.25
C VAL A 101 -1.25 2.57 -1.16
N GLY A 102 -2.52 2.69 -1.52
CA GLY A 102 -3.63 2.82 -0.58
C GLY A 102 -4.66 1.75 -0.91
N ASP A 103 -5.86 2.18 -1.22
CA ASP A 103 -6.89 1.31 -1.79
C ASP A 103 -6.57 0.88 -3.23
N ARG A 104 -5.74 1.68 -3.92
CA ARG A 104 -5.11 1.35 -5.20
C ARG A 104 -3.64 1.74 -5.22
N SER A 105 -2.92 1.33 -6.25
CA SER A 105 -1.57 1.83 -6.50
C SER A 105 -1.65 3.26 -7.04
N TYR A 106 -0.93 4.19 -6.42
CA TYR A 106 -0.91 5.58 -6.84
C TYR A 106 0.12 5.77 -7.96
N LEU A 107 -0.22 6.65 -8.92
CA LEU A 107 0.67 6.97 -10.03
C LEU A 107 1.87 7.77 -9.51
N GLY A 108 3.06 7.30 -9.88
CA GLY A 108 4.29 8.02 -9.61
C GLY A 108 5.36 7.76 -10.66
N ALA A 109 6.34 8.65 -10.72
CA ALA A 109 7.45 8.60 -11.65
C ALA A 109 8.76 9.03 -10.98
N PHE A 110 9.86 8.39 -11.39
CA PHE A 110 11.20 8.83 -11.02
C PHE A 110 11.59 10.04 -11.85
N GLU A 111 12.15 11.05 -11.20
CA GLU A 111 12.72 12.23 -11.83
C GLU A 111 14.27 12.13 -11.78
N PRO A 112 14.94 11.79 -12.89
CA PRO A 112 16.38 11.52 -12.87
C PRO A 112 17.24 12.73 -12.49
N ARG A 113 16.80 13.93 -12.87
CA ARG A 113 17.54 15.18 -12.62
C ARG A 113 17.67 15.46 -11.12
N ASP A 114 16.56 15.31 -10.41
CA ASP A 114 16.46 15.67 -9.00
C ASP A 114 16.54 14.43 -8.08
N LYS A 115 16.73 13.25 -8.66
CA LYS A 115 16.87 11.95 -7.98
C LYS A 115 15.75 11.68 -6.96
N ASN A 116 14.53 12.01 -7.35
CA ASN A 116 13.36 11.91 -6.51
C ASN A 116 12.26 11.06 -7.18
N TYR A 117 11.29 10.60 -6.40
CA TYR A 117 10.05 10.02 -6.91
C TYR A 117 8.89 10.94 -6.59
N ASN A 118 8.09 11.29 -7.59
CA ASN A 118 6.89 12.10 -7.42
C ASN A 118 5.65 11.23 -7.57
N PHE A 119 4.71 11.36 -6.64
CA PHE A 119 3.41 10.69 -6.65
C PHE A 119 2.28 11.72 -6.66
N VAL A 120 1.20 11.40 -7.37
CA VAL A 120 -0.06 12.15 -7.30
C VAL A 120 -1.06 11.31 -6.53
N VAL A 121 -1.46 11.78 -5.36
CA VAL A 121 -2.43 11.09 -4.51
C VAL A 121 -3.70 11.91 -4.45
N PHE A 122 -4.83 11.32 -4.83
CA PHE A 122 -6.11 11.98 -4.64
C PHE A 122 -6.76 11.55 -3.32
N GLY A 123 -7.13 12.51 -2.46
CA GLY A 123 -7.71 12.27 -1.13
C GLY A 123 -9.02 11.48 -1.14
N VAL A 124 -9.78 11.52 -2.25
CA VAL A 124 -10.99 10.69 -2.44
C VAL A 124 -10.66 9.21 -2.63
N GLU A 125 -9.42 8.87 -2.99
CA GLU A 125 -8.94 7.50 -3.18
C GLU A 125 -8.28 6.92 -1.92
N ILE A 126 -8.18 7.72 -0.86
CA ILE A 126 -7.70 7.26 0.44
C ILE A 126 -8.93 6.89 1.26
N GLU A 127 -9.53 5.74 0.98
CA GLU A 127 -10.66 5.22 1.75
C GLU A 127 -10.16 4.66 3.10
N ARG A 128 -9.01 3.96 3.06
CA ARG A 128 -8.38 3.39 4.24
C ARG A 128 -7.69 4.42 5.14
N PRO A 129 -7.56 4.11 6.45
CA PRO A 129 -6.83 4.95 7.40
C PRO A 129 -5.31 4.97 7.18
N PHE A 130 -4.76 4.02 6.41
CA PHE A 130 -3.32 3.87 6.20
C PHE A 130 -2.98 3.65 4.72
N LEU A 131 -1.80 4.13 4.33
CA LEU A 131 -1.14 3.86 3.07
C LEU A 131 0.15 3.07 3.32
N SER A 132 0.58 2.34 2.29
CA SER A 132 1.84 1.61 2.28
C SER A 132 2.82 2.21 1.27
N LEU A 133 4.09 2.32 1.65
CA LEU A 133 5.19 2.66 0.74
C LEU A 133 6.15 1.47 0.65
N TYR A 134 6.49 1.08 -0.57
CA TYR A 134 7.45 0.01 -0.87
C TYR A 134 8.66 0.64 -1.55
N ILE A 135 9.85 0.35 -1.03
CA ILE A 135 11.12 0.79 -1.63
C ILE A 135 11.98 -0.44 -1.85
N THR A 136 12.28 -0.76 -3.11
CA THR A 136 13.24 -1.81 -3.48
C THR A 136 14.53 -1.15 -3.94
N THR A 137 15.60 -1.26 -3.16
CA THR A 137 16.89 -0.65 -3.52
C THR A 137 17.62 -1.44 -4.59
N GLN A 138 18.46 -0.75 -5.36
CA GLN A 138 19.39 -1.35 -6.33
C GLN A 138 20.83 -1.03 -5.90
N PRO A 139 21.80 -1.93 -6.14
CA PRO A 139 21.68 -3.24 -6.81
C PRO A 139 21.31 -4.42 -5.88
N ASP A 140 21.18 -4.17 -4.57
CA ASP A 140 20.99 -5.22 -3.55
C ASP A 140 19.60 -5.86 -3.54
N LYS A 141 18.63 -5.31 -4.28
CA LYS A 141 17.23 -5.77 -4.36
C LYS A 141 16.56 -5.88 -2.98
N LYS A 142 17.06 -5.14 -1.97
CA LYS A 142 16.51 -5.14 -0.62
C LYS A 142 15.19 -4.38 -0.58
N GLU A 143 14.19 -4.93 0.10
CA GLU A 143 12.86 -4.33 0.21
C GLU A 143 12.62 -3.74 1.60
N PHE A 144 12.17 -2.48 1.60
CA PHE A 144 11.68 -1.78 2.77
C PHE A 144 10.17 -1.58 2.62
N ILE A 145 9.40 -2.04 3.60
CA ILE A 145 7.93 -2.05 3.55
C ILE A 145 7.41 -1.18 4.70
N PHE A 146 6.76 -0.08 4.35
CA PHE A 146 6.21 0.90 5.29
C PHE A 146 4.68 0.86 5.23
N GLU A 147 4.02 0.00 5.99
CA GLU A 147 2.57 -0.25 5.82
C GLU A 147 1.65 0.80 6.49
N CYS A 148 2.20 1.72 7.29
CA CYS A 148 1.42 2.45 8.31
C CYS A 148 1.51 3.97 8.17
N ILE A 149 1.52 4.47 6.93
CA ILE A 149 1.48 5.90 6.68
C ILE A 149 0.04 6.37 6.91
N THR A 150 -0.23 7.00 8.05
CA THR A 150 -1.61 7.37 8.40
C THR A 150 -2.13 8.46 7.45
N LYS A 151 -3.42 8.38 7.09
CA LYS A 151 -4.10 9.39 6.27
C LYS A 151 -3.97 10.80 6.85
N ASP A 152 -3.89 10.92 8.18
CA ASP A 152 -3.71 12.20 8.88
C ASP A 152 -2.36 12.88 8.58
N LYS A 153 -1.35 12.14 8.08
CA LYS A 153 -0.10 12.73 7.59
C LYS A 153 -0.25 13.42 6.24
N ILE A 154 -1.29 13.08 5.48
CA ILE A 154 -1.52 13.52 4.11
C ILE A 154 -2.65 14.55 4.06
N LYS A 155 -3.72 14.32 4.85
CA LYS A 155 -4.94 15.13 4.87
C LYS A 155 -4.71 16.65 5.00
N PRO A 156 -3.79 17.16 5.84
CA PRO A 156 -3.55 18.60 5.96
C PRO A 156 -3.02 19.26 4.67
N TYR A 157 -2.47 18.47 3.76
CA TYR A 157 -1.84 18.94 2.53
C TYR A 157 -2.75 18.79 1.30
N LEU A 158 -3.87 18.07 1.42
CA LEU A 158 -4.83 17.91 0.32
C LEU A 158 -5.32 19.28 -0.15
N ALA A 159 -5.13 19.55 -1.44
CA ALA A 159 -5.45 20.82 -2.08
C ALA A 159 -4.85 22.09 -1.47
N SER A 160 -3.80 21.95 -0.66
CA SER A 160 -3.02 23.09 -0.19
C SER A 160 -2.16 23.74 -1.28
N GLY A 161 -2.04 23.09 -2.45
CA GLY A 161 -1.06 23.43 -3.49
C GLY A 161 0.39 23.09 -3.11
N LYS A 162 0.62 22.60 -1.88
CA LYS A 162 1.95 22.22 -1.41
C LYS A 162 2.29 20.78 -1.80
N THR A 163 3.59 20.54 -2.00
CA THR A 163 4.15 19.19 -2.16
C THR A 163 4.64 18.71 -0.80
N ILE A 164 4.27 17.50 -0.41
CA ILE A 164 4.81 16.86 0.78
C ILE A 164 6.17 16.25 0.41
N GLU A 165 7.24 16.63 1.10
CA GLU A 165 8.55 16.00 0.90
C GLU A 165 8.88 15.01 2.02
N TRP A 166 9.06 13.75 1.64
CA TRP A 166 9.45 12.66 2.53
C TRP A 166 10.86 12.17 2.19
N ARG A 167 11.72 12.05 3.20
CA ARG A 167 13.07 11.51 3.07
C ARG A 167 13.11 10.08 3.59
N PHE A 168 13.51 9.15 2.73
CA PHE A 168 13.90 7.81 3.12
C PHE A 168 15.37 7.78 3.56
N ASN A 169 15.62 7.17 4.71
CA ASN A 169 16.96 6.90 5.22
C ASN A 169 17.14 5.38 5.38
N LYS A 170 18.04 4.80 4.60
CA LYS A 170 18.31 3.35 4.54
C LYS A 170 18.92 2.81 5.84
N THR A 171 19.72 3.61 6.53
CA THR A 171 20.40 3.21 7.77
C THR A 171 19.44 3.10 8.94
N THR A 172 18.54 4.08 9.08
CA THR A 172 17.53 4.09 10.14
C THR A 172 16.26 3.34 9.76
N GLU A 173 16.10 3.05 8.46
CA GLU A 173 14.92 2.44 7.85
C GLU A 173 13.61 3.17 8.25
N LYS A 174 13.66 4.51 8.12
CA LYS A 174 12.54 5.41 8.41
C LYS A 174 12.25 6.34 7.23
N ILE A 175 11.00 6.77 7.16
CA ILE A 175 10.54 7.88 6.33
C ILE A 175 10.28 9.08 7.25
N VAL A 176 10.88 10.21 6.93
CA VAL A 176 10.76 11.45 7.72
C VAL A 176 10.26 12.58 6.82
N ASN A 177 9.30 13.37 7.30
CA ASN A 177 8.88 14.58 6.60
C ASN A 177 9.94 15.67 6.78
N ILE A 178 10.40 16.24 5.66
CA ILE A 178 11.53 17.18 5.65
C ILE A 178 11.16 18.52 6.29
N GLU A 179 9.92 18.96 6.15
CA GLU A 179 9.47 20.28 6.64
C GLU A 179 9.47 20.36 8.17
N ASN A 180 9.03 19.28 8.83
CA ASN A 180 8.81 19.25 10.28
C ASN A 180 9.64 18.19 11.02
N ASN A 181 10.51 17.47 10.32
CA ASN A 181 11.36 16.40 10.83
C ASN A 181 10.57 15.28 11.55
N GLN A 182 9.27 15.12 11.27
CA GLN A 182 8.44 14.11 11.89
C GLN A 182 8.62 12.76 11.20
N VAL A 183 8.79 11.68 11.97
CA VAL A 183 8.73 10.31 11.44
C VAL A 183 7.33 10.02 10.92
N ILE A 184 7.26 9.70 9.63
CA ILE A 184 6.02 9.36 8.91
C ILE A 184 5.76 7.86 8.98
N ALA A 185 6.79 7.06 8.76
CA ALA A 185 6.72 5.61 8.87
C ALA A 185 8.08 5.00 9.24
N GLU A 186 8.03 3.80 9.81
CA GLU A 186 9.18 2.95 10.07
C GLU A 186 9.00 1.64 9.30
N ASN A 187 10.08 0.98 8.90
CA ASN A 187 10.04 -0.34 8.26
C ASN A 187 9.58 -1.41 9.27
N LYS A 188 8.27 -1.43 9.52
CA LYS A 188 7.59 -2.34 10.43
C LYS A 188 6.12 -2.46 10.01
N PRO A 189 5.50 -3.61 10.28
CA PRO A 189 4.09 -3.82 10.07
C PRO A 189 3.23 -3.01 11.04
N CYS A 190 1.96 -2.84 10.72
CA CYS A 190 1.07 -2.01 11.51
C CYS A 190 0.71 -2.64 12.84
N SER A 191 1.08 -1.93 13.90
CA SER A 191 0.86 -2.33 15.29
C SER A 191 -0.60 -2.14 15.76
N SER A 192 -1.45 -1.49 14.98
CA SER A 192 -2.89 -1.43 15.28
C SER A 192 -3.56 -2.73 14.86
N SER A 193 -4.13 -3.45 15.84
CA SER A 193 -5.05 -4.56 15.62
C SER A 193 -6.01 -4.24 14.47
N PHE A 194 -6.01 -5.11 13.46
CA PHE A 194 -6.98 -5.15 12.36
C PHE A 194 -7.09 -3.87 11.53
N VAL A 195 -6.39 -3.82 10.41
CA VAL A 195 -7.02 -3.35 9.17
C VAL A 195 -7.57 -4.59 8.51
N GLU A 196 -8.89 -4.61 8.28
CA GLU A 196 -9.55 -5.62 7.47
C GLU A 196 -8.67 -5.95 6.27
N ALA A 197 -8.49 -7.26 6.05
CA ALA A 197 -7.87 -7.85 4.87
C ALA A 197 -7.99 -6.91 3.69
N PHE A 198 -6.87 -6.58 3.03
CA PHE A 198 -6.88 -5.89 1.74
C PHE A 198 -8.10 -6.38 0.96
N PRO A 199 -9.12 -5.55 0.66
CA PRO A 199 -10.11 -5.93 -0.31
C PRO A 199 -9.31 -6.43 -1.49
N GLN A 200 -9.46 -7.74 -1.78
CA GLN A 200 -9.08 -8.31 -3.06
C GLN A 200 -9.54 -7.28 -4.06
N ASP A 201 -8.62 -6.79 -4.90
CA ASP A 201 -8.90 -5.85 -5.98
C ASP A 201 -10.32 -6.14 -6.45
N LYS A 202 -11.28 -5.35 -5.97
CA LYS A 202 -12.62 -5.41 -6.52
C LYS A 202 -12.32 -4.79 -7.85
N SER A 203 -12.03 -5.65 -8.83
CA SER A 203 -11.79 -5.28 -10.21
C SER A 203 -13.01 -4.47 -10.59
N SER A 204 -12.90 -3.17 -10.36
CA SER A 204 -14.00 -2.27 -10.49
C SER A 204 -14.08 -2.07 -11.98
N ILE A 205 -14.95 -2.86 -12.58
CA ILE A 205 -15.44 -2.77 -13.95
C ILE A 205 -15.97 -1.34 -14.27
N SER A 206 -15.96 -0.40 -13.31
CA SER A 206 -16.17 1.02 -13.54
C SER A 206 -15.02 1.77 -14.22
N SER A 207 -13.94 1.12 -14.65
CA SER A 207 -13.01 1.71 -15.64
C SER A 207 -13.57 1.75 -17.08
N ALA A 208 -14.87 1.45 -17.27
CA ALA A 208 -15.58 1.46 -18.55
C ALA A 208 -15.70 2.84 -19.25
N PHE A 209 -14.98 3.88 -18.80
CA PHE A 209 -14.87 5.16 -19.53
C PHE A 209 -13.43 5.60 -19.81
N GLY A 210 -12.47 4.65 -19.77
CA GLY A 210 -11.13 4.85 -20.35
C GLY A 210 -11.06 4.19 -21.72
N LEU A 211 -11.01 4.98 -22.79
CA LEU A 211 -10.69 4.52 -24.15
C LEU A 211 -9.34 3.77 -24.14
N GLY A 212 -9.42 2.45 -24.24
CA GLY A 212 -8.27 1.56 -24.32
C GLY A 212 -7.59 1.66 -25.69
N LEU A 213 -6.37 2.17 -25.70
CA LEU A 213 -5.37 1.87 -26.74
C LEU A 213 -4.23 0.96 -26.24
N PHE A 214 -4.32 0.53 -24.97
CA PHE A 214 -3.59 -0.64 -24.47
C PHE A 214 -4.58 -1.54 -23.76
N SER A 215 -5.46 -2.17 -24.53
CA SER A 215 -6.19 -3.35 -24.08
C SER A 215 -5.18 -4.48 -23.93
N THR A 216 -4.53 -4.57 -22.77
CA THR A 216 -4.20 -5.89 -22.25
C THR A 216 -5.54 -6.56 -21.99
N ALA A 217 -6.05 -7.25 -23.01
CA ALA A 217 -7.14 -8.17 -22.83
C ALA A 217 -6.68 -9.19 -21.79
N PHE A 218 -7.14 -9.04 -20.55
CA PHE A 218 -7.24 -10.19 -19.66
C PHE A 218 -8.25 -11.11 -20.32
N ALA A 219 -7.75 -11.98 -21.21
CA ALA A 219 -8.47 -13.13 -21.66
C ALA A 219 -8.99 -13.82 -20.39
N ALA A 220 -10.30 -13.99 -20.31
CA ALA A 220 -10.93 -14.75 -19.24
C ALA A 220 -10.12 -16.05 -19.08
N GLU A 221 -9.41 -16.14 -17.96
CA GLU A 221 -8.42 -17.18 -17.72
C GLU A 221 -9.19 -18.50 -17.77
N SER A 222 -9.05 -19.21 -18.88
CA SER A 222 -9.51 -20.58 -19.05
C SER A 222 -9.05 -21.34 -17.82
N SER A 223 -9.98 -21.91 -17.06
CA SER A 223 -9.77 -22.68 -15.81
C SER A 223 -8.36 -23.27 -15.71
N MET A 224 -7.38 -22.47 -15.30
CA MET A 224 -6.04 -22.97 -15.08
C MET A 224 -6.19 -23.84 -13.86
N ASP A 225 -5.64 -25.05 -13.96
CA ASP A 225 -5.51 -25.92 -12.81
C ASP A 225 -4.92 -25.10 -11.64
N ASN A 226 -5.59 -25.15 -10.48
CA ASN A 226 -5.30 -24.25 -9.37
C ASN A 226 -3.84 -24.39 -8.91
N ASP A 227 -3.27 -25.58 -9.07
CA ASP A 227 -1.87 -25.87 -8.77
C ASP A 227 -0.92 -25.13 -9.71
N THR A 228 -1.23 -25.10 -11.02
CA THR A 228 -0.44 -24.34 -12.01
C THR A 228 -0.48 -22.84 -11.71
N ALA A 229 -1.64 -22.32 -11.31
CA ALA A 229 -1.78 -20.92 -10.92
C ALA A 229 -0.94 -20.60 -9.67
N ILE A 230 -0.95 -21.46 -8.65
CA ILE A 230 -0.14 -21.29 -7.43
C ILE A 230 1.35 -21.29 -7.77
N ILE A 231 1.82 -22.23 -8.59
CA ILE A 231 3.24 -22.31 -9.00
C ILE A 231 3.67 -21.00 -9.68
N LYS A 232 2.86 -20.50 -10.62
CA LYS A 232 3.14 -19.24 -11.33
C LYS A 232 3.23 -18.05 -10.38
N LEU A 233 2.38 -17.99 -9.35
CA LEU A 233 2.46 -16.94 -8.32
C LEU A 233 3.72 -17.06 -7.46
N ILE A 234 4.16 -18.28 -7.13
CA ILE A 234 5.40 -18.52 -6.40
C ILE A 234 6.62 -18.09 -7.22
N GLU A 235 6.61 -18.36 -8.53
CA GLU A 235 7.65 -17.86 -9.45
C GLU A 235 7.68 -16.33 -9.52
N GLN A 236 6.50 -15.69 -9.51
CA GLN A 236 6.38 -14.23 -9.52
C GLN A 236 6.95 -13.55 -8.27
N LEU A 237 7.16 -14.28 -7.15
CA LEU A 237 7.89 -13.76 -5.99
C LEU A 237 9.35 -13.42 -6.31
N GLU A 238 9.90 -13.90 -7.42
CA GLU A 238 11.25 -13.61 -7.90
C GLU A 238 11.29 -12.57 -9.03
N SER A 239 10.16 -11.98 -9.40
CA SER A 239 10.10 -10.93 -10.43
C SER A 239 11.05 -9.77 -10.11
N ASP A 240 11.62 -9.14 -11.14
CA ASP A 240 12.44 -7.94 -10.99
C ASP A 240 11.65 -6.70 -10.55
N THR A 241 10.31 -6.74 -10.66
CA THR A 241 9.45 -5.60 -10.29
C THR A 241 8.81 -5.80 -8.92
N SER A 242 8.90 -4.79 -8.05
CA SER A 242 8.26 -4.81 -6.74
C SER A 242 6.74 -4.99 -6.83
N TYR A 243 6.12 -4.39 -7.86
CA TYR A 243 4.70 -4.49 -8.13
C TYR A 243 4.24 -5.94 -8.31
N VAL A 244 4.89 -6.70 -9.21
CA VAL A 244 4.53 -8.10 -9.48
C VAL A 244 4.75 -8.96 -8.24
N ARG A 245 5.85 -8.75 -7.51
CA ARG A 245 6.12 -9.50 -6.26
C ARG A 245 5.04 -9.22 -5.21
N ARG A 246 4.64 -7.97 -5.01
CA ARG A 246 3.56 -7.62 -4.07
C ARG A 246 2.23 -8.23 -4.50
N LEU A 247 1.85 -8.09 -5.77
CA LEU A 247 0.60 -8.65 -6.27
C LEU A 247 0.54 -10.17 -6.08
N ALA A 248 1.65 -10.86 -6.38
CA ALA A 248 1.77 -12.29 -6.15
C ALA A 248 1.61 -12.64 -4.66
N ARG A 249 2.21 -11.86 -3.73
CA ARG A 249 2.07 -12.10 -2.29
C ARG A 249 0.62 -12.00 -1.82
N SER A 250 -0.08 -10.94 -2.23
CA SER A 250 -1.49 -10.73 -1.86
C SER A 250 -2.41 -11.78 -2.47
N GLN A 251 -2.15 -12.20 -3.70
CA GLN A 251 -2.91 -13.28 -4.35
C GLN A 251 -2.65 -14.64 -3.68
N LEU A 252 -1.41 -14.96 -3.32
CA LEU A 252 -1.05 -16.15 -2.55
C LEU A 252 -1.73 -16.16 -1.18
N ALA A 253 -1.69 -15.03 -0.45
CA ALA A 253 -2.34 -14.89 0.84
C ALA A 253 -3.86 -15.12 0.75
N ALA A 254 -4.48 -14.62 -0.31
CA ALA A 254 -5.91 -14.79 -0.59
C ALA A 254 -6.32 -16.25 -0.89
N LYS A 255 -5.40 -17.11 -1.31
CA LYS A 255 -5.68 -18.54 -1.55
C LYS A 255 -5.83 -19.36 -0.25
N GLY A 256 -5.43 -18.80 0.90
CA GLY A 256 -5.59 -19.45 2.21
C GLY A 256 -4.63 -20.63 2.42
N SER A 257 -4.99 -21.57 3.29
CA SER A 257 -4.11 -22.66 3.77
C SER A 257 -3.52 -23.60 2.69
N VAL A 258 -4.11 -23.65 1.49
CA VAL A 258 -3.64 -24.52 0.39
C VAL A 258 -2.22 -24.19 -0.08
N ILE A 259 -1.79 -22.93 0.09
CA ILE A 259 -0.46 -22.45 -0.33
C ILE A 259 0.66 -22.74 0.67
N VAL A 260 0.36 -23.20 1.89
CA VAL A 260 1.34 -23.35 2.97
C VAL A 260 2.47 -24.31 2.58
N GLU A 261 2.13 -25.51 2.12
CA GLU A 261 3.11 -26.52 1.72
C GLU A 261 3.95 -26.07 0.52
N PRO A 262 3.36 -25.55 -0.58
CA PRO A 262 4.14 -24.98 -1.69
C PRO A 262 5.11 -23.86 -1.27
N LEU A 263 4.68 -22.95 -0.39
CA LEU A 263 5.55 -21.86 0.09
C LEU A 263 6.70 -22.36 0.95
N LEU A 264 6.45 -23.32 1.84
CA LEU A 264 7.50 -23.89 2.70
C LEU A 264 8.46 -24.78 1.91
N ALA A 265 7.96 -25.47 0.88
CA ALA A 265 8.80 -26.16 -0.09
C ALA A 265 9.73 -25.18 -0.80
N LYS A 266 9.22 -24.01 -1.25
CA LYS A 266 10.05 -22.95 -1.83
C LYS A 266 11.07 -22.41 -0.82
N LEU A 267 10.69 -22.20 0.44
CA LEU A 267 11.57 -21.74 1.52
C LEU A 267 12.74 -22.71 1.79
N SER A 268 12.51 -24.00 1.58
CA SER A 268 13.49 -25.06 1.79
C SER A 268 14.54 -25.19 0.67
N VAL A 269 14.33 -24.57 -0.49
CA VAL A 269 15.27 -24.61 -1.62
C VAL A 269 16.59 -23.92 -1.23
N ARG A 270 17.73 -24.51 -1.61
CA ARG A 270 19.06 -23.92 -1.38
C ARG A 270 19.88 -23.89 -2.66
N PRO A 271 20.43 -22.72 -3.08
CA PRO A 271 20.20 -21.39 -2.50
C PRO A 271 18.80 -20.84 -2.82
N ILE A 272 18.20 -20.12 -1.87
CA ILE A 272 16.97 -19.33 -2.10
C ILE A 272 17.34 -17.85 -2.29
N SER A 273 16.70 -17.19 -3.24
CA SER A 273 16.88 -15.75 -3.44
C SER A 273 16.29 -14.94 -2.28
N TYR A 274 16.81 -13.73 -2.05
CA TYR A 274 16.25 -12.81 -1.06
C TYR A 274 14.76 -12.54 -1.32
N SER A 275 14.39 -12.27 -2.58
CA SER A 275 13.01 -11.94 -2.98
C SER A 275 12.04 -13.11 -2.77
N ALA A 276 12.43 -14.34 -3.09
CA ALA A 276 11.62 -15.53 -2.80
C ALA A 276 11.45 -15.73 -1.30
N ARG A 277 12.54 -15.63 -0.53
CA ARG A 277 12.52 -15.82 0.93
C ARG A 277 11.62 -14.80 1.62
N LEU A 278 11.77 -13.51 1.27
CA LEU A 278 10.89 -12.45 1.77
C LEU A 278 9.45 -12.66 1.30
N GLY A 279 9.25 -13.01 0.03
CA GLY A 279 7.93 -13.26 -0.54
C GLY A 279 7.17 -14.35 0.20
N VAL A 280 7.82 -15.48 0.49
CA VAL A 280 7.24 -16.57 1.27
C VAL A 280 6.79 -16.09 2.65
N VAL A 281 7.67 -15.44 3.43
CA VAL A 281 7.32 -15.03 4.79
C VAL A 281 6.22 -13.96 4.80
N VAL A 282 6.25 -13.00 3.87
CA VAL A 282 5.19 -11.97 3.76
C VAL A 282 3.85 -12.60 3.39
N SER A 283 3.81 -13.51 2.40
CA SER A 283 2.57 -14.21 2.01
C SER A 283 1.98 -15.02 3.17
N LEU A 284 2.81 -15.74 3.92
CA LEU A 284 2.36 -16.50 5.09
C LEU A 284 1.79 -15.57 6.18
N THR A 285 2.46 -14.44 6.45
CA THR A 285 1.97 -13.44 7.41
C THR A 285 0.65 -12.82 6.95
N GLU A 286 0.56 -12.36 5.69
CA GLU A 286 -0.65 -11.78 5.12
C GLU A 286 -1.82 -12.75 5.19
N MET A 287 -1.61 -14.03 4.87
CA MET A 287 -2.65 -15.07 4.97
C MET A 287 -3.23 -15.15 6.40
N LEU A 288 -2.38 -15.18 7.43
CA LEU A 288 -2.85 -15.22 8.82
C LEU A 288 -3.47 -13.90 9.28
N ARG A 289 -3.02 -12.75 8.76
CA ARG A 289 -3.65 -11.45 9.04
C ARG A 289 -5.08 -11.42 8.52
N VAL A 290 -5.29 -11.90 7.29
CA VAL A 290 -6.59 -11.92 6.62
C VAL A 290 -7.57 -12.83 7.38
N ASN A 291 -7.14 -14.03 7.78
CA ASN A 291 -8.03 -14.97 8.44
C ASN A 291 -7.31 -15.87 9.47
N LYS A 292 -7.42 -15.48 10.75
CA LYS A 292 -6.86 -16.24 11.88
C LYS A 292 -7.47 -17.64 12.04
N LYS A 293 -8.62 -17.94 11.42
CA LYS A 293 -9.25 -19.28 11.48
C LYS A 293 -8.39 -20.35 10.81
N TYR A 294 -7.51 -19.98 9.86
CA TYR A 294 -6.61 -20.94 9.22
C TYR A 294 -5.52 -21.48 10.16
N ARG A 295 -5.31 -20.88 11.34
CA ARG A 295 -4.24 -21.26 12.29
C ARG A 295 -4.15 -22.77 12.50
N THR A 296 -5.24 -23.42 12.89
CA THR A 296 -5.25 -24.86 13.21
C THR A 296 -4.94 -25.72 11.99
N GLU A 297 -5.38 -25.30 10.80
CA GLU A 297 -5.12 -26.01 9.56
C GLU A 297 -3.67 -25.84 9.11
N ILE A 298 -3.14 -24.62 9.19
CA ILE A 298 -1.74 -24.29 8.89
C ILE A 298 -0.83 -25.11 9.81
N ILE A 299 -1.06 -25.13 11.12
CA ILE A 299 -0.26 -25.91 12.08
C ILE A 299 -0.11 -27.37 11.64
N LYS A 300 -1.19 -28.01 11.15
CA LYS A 300 -1.17 -29.41 10.70
C LYS A 300 -0.30 -29.64 9.45
N LYS A 301 -0.12 -28.61 8.62
CA LYS A 301 0.67 -28.66 7.38
C LYS A 301 2.15 -28.35 7.59
N ILE A 302 2.52 -27.77 8.73
CA ILE A 302 3.90 -27.35 9.02
C ILE A 302 4.64 -28.47 9.76
N THR A 303 5.76 -28.90 9.18
CA THR A 303 6.68 -29.85 9.82
C THR A 303 7.60 -29.17 10.82
N GLU A 304 8.26 -29.95 11.68
CA GLU A 304 9.24 -29.40 12.63
C GLU A 304 10.44 -28.73 11.92
N ASN A 305 10.85 -29.27 10.76
CA ASN A 305 11.90 -28.66 9.93
C ASN A 305 11.46 -27.29 9.39
N ASP A 306 10.22 -27.16 8.94
CA ASP A 306 9.67 -25.89 8.46
C ASP A 306 9.62 -24.85 9.60
N LEU A 307 9.19 -25.27 10.81
CA LEU A 307 9.23 -24.41 11.99
C LEU A 307 10.66 -23.95 12.29
N SER A 308 11.65 -24.83 12.19
CA SER A 308 13.06 -24.48 12.40
C SER A 308 13.56 -23.45 11.38
N GLN A 309 13.14 -23.56 10.12
CA GLN A 309 13.46 -22.58 9.07
C GLN A 309 12.78 -21.23 9.34
N LEU A 310 11.50 -21.22 9.70
CA LEU A 310 10.77 -20.00 10.03
C LEU A 310 11.34 -19.30 11.27
N VAL A 311 11.70 -20.07 12.32
CA VAL A 311 12.37 -19.50 13.51
C VAL A 311 13.74 -18.94 13.12
N SER A 312 14.47 -19.58 12.20
CA SER A 312 15.72 -19.04 11.67
C SER A 312 15.50 -17.74 10.88
N ALA A 313 14.42 -17.64 10.10
CA ALA A 313 14.04 -16.39 9.44
C ALA A 313 13.66 -15.29 10.47
N SER A 314 13.06 -15.66 11.60
CA SER A 314 12.72 -14.71 12.69
C SER A 314 13.93 -14.15 13.45
N ILE A 315 15.14 -14.60 13.15
CA ILE A 315 16.40 -14.04 13.63
C ILE A 315 17.34 -13.62 12.50
N ASP A 316 16.84 -13.54 11.26
CA ASP A 316 17.63 -13.10 10.10
C ASP A 316 18.20 -11.70 10.34
N ASP A 317 19.36 -11.40 9.77
CA ASP A 317 19.98 -10.07 9.88
C ASP A 317 19.13 -9.00 9.19
N ASP A 318 18.45 -9.37 8.10
CA ASP A 318 17.51 -8.49 7.43
C ASP A 318 16.28 -8.23 8.30
N ARG A 319 16.05 -6.95 8.62
CA ARG A 319 14.95 -6.55 9.49
C ARG A 319 13.58 -6.92 8.93
N THR A 320 13.37 -6.76 7.62
CA THR A 320 12.06 -7.01 7.00
C THR A 320 11.72 -8.50 7.13
N ILE A 321 12.62 -9.40 6.70
CA ILE A 321 12.43 -10.85 6.86
C ILE A 321 12.19 -11.21 8.33
N ARG A 322 13.05 -10.70 9.22
CA ARG A 322 12.98 -10.96 10.66
C ARG A 322 11.62 -10.61 11.25
N ILE A 323 11.09 -9.44 10.91
CA ILE A 323 9.81 -8.97 11.42
C ILE A 323 8.66 -9.83 10.89
N TYR A 324 8.53 -10.01 9.57
CA TYR A 324 7.40 -10.77 9.01
C TYR A 324 7.40 -12.22 9.49
N ALA A 325 8.57 -12.89 9.53
CA ALA A 325 8.68 -14.25 10.06
C ALA A 325 8.28 -14.31 11.53
N SER A 326 8.73 -13.36 12.36
CA SER A 326 8.36 -13.33 13.78
C SER A 326 6.87 -13.06 13.99
N GLU A 327 6.24 -12.24 13.16
CA GLU A 327 4.81 -11.95 13.23
C GLU A 327 3.99 -13.17 12.82
N PHE A 328 4.36 -13.84 11.73
CA PHE A 328 3.72 -15.09 11.32
C PHE A 328 3.74 -16.11 12.46
N LEU A 329 4.90 -16.33 13.07
CA LEU A 329 5.06 -17.29 14.16
C LEU A 329 4.31 -16.85 15.44
N TYR A 330 4.32 -15.56 15.76
CA TYR A 330 3.53 -15.00 16.87
C TYR A 330 2.04 -15.30 16.68
N ASP A 331 1.52 -15.05 15.48
CA ASP A 331 0.12 -15.23 15.14
C ASP A 331 -0.29 -16.70 14.97
N LEU A 332 0.65 -17.54 14.51
CA LEU A 332 0.48 -18.97 14.39
C LEU A 332 0.29 -19.60 15.78
N GLY A 333 1.07 -19.15 16.78
CA GLY A 333 0.90 -19.59 18.16
C GLY A 333 1.15 -21.09 18.38
N ASP A 334 1.97 -21.72 17.54
CA ASP A 334 2.23 -23.17 17.62
C ASP A 334 3.16 -23.53 18.79
N PRO A 335 2.72 -24.24 19.85
CA PRO A 335 3.58 -24.54 20.99
C PRO A 335 4.84 -25.38 20.65
N ARG A 336 4.89 -26.03 19.48
CA ARG A 336 6.08 -26.76 19.00
C ARG A 336 7.28 -25.83 18.74
N ILE A 337 7.05 -24.54 18.54
CA ILE A 337 8.15 -23.57 18.30
C ILE A 337 8.94 -23.21 19.56
N LEU A 338 8.38 -23.42 20.75
CA LEU A 338 8.98 -23.02 22.02
C LEU A 338 10.39 -23.63 22.24
N PRO A 339 10.61 -24.95 22.13
CA PRO A 339 11.96 -25.51 22.26
C PRO A 339 12.93 -24.99 21.19
N ILE A 340 12.46 -24.81 19.94
CA ILE A 340 13.27 -24.32 18.83
C ILE A 340 13.74 -22.89 19.09
N ALA A 341 12.83 -22.01 19.51
CA ALA A 341 13.12 -20.61 19.81
C ALA A 341 14.07 -20.47 21.00
N LEU A 342 13.86 -21.24 22.08
CA LEU A 342 14.73 -21.25 23.25
C LEU A 342 16.15 -21.72 22.93
N ASN A 343 16.31 -22.71 22.05
CA ASN A 343 17.62 -23.21 21.64
C ASN A 343 18.38 -22.22 20.76
N LYS A 344 17.69 -21.40 19.97
CA LYS A 344 18.31 -20.37 19.11
C LYS A 344 18.58 -19.04 19.83
N PHE A 345 18.03 -18.85 21.04
CA PHE A 345 18.09 -17.58 21.76
C PHE A 345 19.51 -17.10 22.07
N SER A 346 20.39 -17.99 22.54
CA SER A 346 21.76 -17.63 22.92
C SER A 346 22.64 -17.21 21.74
N THR A 347 22.35 -17.74 20.55
CA THR A 347 23.12 -17.47 19.32
C THR A 347 22.58 -16.29 18.51
N ALA A 348 21.41 -15.75 18.87
CA ALA A 348 20.78 -14.67 18.13
C ALA A 348 21.39 -13.31 18.47
N SER A 349 21.38 -12.38 17.51
CA SER A 349 21.64 -10.96 17.75
C SER A 349 20.62 -10.36 18.72
N ASP A 350 20.85 -9.17 19.27
CA ASP A 350 19.89 -8.56 20.22
C ASP A 350 18.51 -8.30 19.60
N ASN A 351 18.48 -7.93 18.31
CA ASN A 351 17.24 -7.84 17.55
C ASN A 351 16.61 -9.23 17.36
N GLY A 352 17.41 -10.25 17.03
CA GLY A 352 16.93 -11.64 16.95
C GLY A 352 16.34 -12.14 18.27
N LYS A 353 17.00 -11.87 19.40
CA LYS A 353 16.50 -12.20 20.75
C LYS A 353 15.15 -11.54 21.04
N TYR A 354 15.01 -10.26 20.71
CA TYR A 354 13.74 -9.55 20.85
C TYR A 354 12.62 -10.23 20.03
N ASN A 355 12.89 -10.56 18.77
CA ASN A 355 11.92 -11.24 17.91
C ASN A 355 11.61 -12.67 18.39
N LEU A 356 12.59 -13.43 18.89
CA LEU A 356 12.36 -14.74 19.50
C LEU A 356 11.46 -14.66 20.74
N LEU A 357 11.60 -13.62 21.56
CA LEU A 357 10.70 -13.43 22.70
C LEU A 357 9.28 -13.09 22.27
N LEU A 358 9.09 -12.33 21.18
CA LEU A 358 7.76 -12.15 20.60
C LEU A 358 7.19 -13.51 20.17
N VAL A 359 7.95 -14.26 19.39
CA VAL A 359 7.60 -15.60 18.92
C VAL A 359 7.19 -16.51 20.08
N ILE A 360 7.98 -16.56 21.16
CA ILE A 360 7.64 -17.28 22.40
C ILE A 360 6.33 -16.76 22.98
N LYS A 361 6.19 -15.45 23.17
CA LYS A 361 4.97 -14.83 23.72
C LYS A 361 3.71 -15.22 22.93
N GLY A 362 3.78 -15.32 21.61
CA GLY A 362 2.65 -15.72 20.77
C GLY A 362 2.23 -17.18 20.95
N ALA A 363 3.18 -18.09 21.18
CA ALA A 363 2.90 -19.52 21.40
C ALA A 363 2.55 -19.87 22.86
N MET A 364 2.94 -19.06 23.83
CA MET A 364 2.71 -19.33 25.26
C MET A 364 1.25 -19.58 25.66
N PRO A 365 0.23 -18.87 25.12
CA PRO A 365 -1.18 -19.15 25.41
C PRO A 365 -1.64 -20.56 25.02
N PHE A 366 -0.90 -21.25 24.15
CA PHE A 366 -1.24 -22.57 23.62
C PHE A 366 -0.36 -23.69 24.21
N ALA A 367 0.60 -23.35 25.09
CA ALA A 367 1.48 -24.30 25.74
C ALA A 367 0.78 -25.02 26.91
N LEU A 368 1.07 -26.31 27.08
CA LEU A 368 0.55 -27.11 28.19
C LEU A 368 1.37 -26.91 29.46
N GLY A 369 0.76 -27.12 30.64
CA GLY A 369 1.30 -26.71 31.95
C GLY A 369 2.78 -27.02 32.22
N LYS A 370 3.26 -28.24 31.93
CA LYS A 370 4.67 -28.60 32.09
C LYS A 370 5.58 -27.79 31.15
N GLN A 371 5.21 -27.69 29.88
CA GLN A 371 5.95 -26.93 28.87
C GLN A 371 5.95 -25.43 29.21
N LYS A 372 4.80 -24.87 29.60
CA LYS A 372 4.65 -23.48 30.02
C LYS A 372 5.58 -23.15 31.19
N SER A 373 5.63 -24.01 32.20
CA SER A 373 6.49 -23.84 33.37
C SER A 373 7.99 -23.90 33.02
N GLU A 374 8.37 -24.82 32.13
CA GLU A 374 9.76 -24.93 31.64
C GLU A 374 10.19 -23.70 30.84
N VAL A 375 9.33 -23.20 29.96
CA VAL A 375 9.58 -21.98 29.20
C VAL A 375 9.73 -20.78 30.13
N ILE A 376 8.83 -20.59 31.11
CA ILE A 376 8.92 -19.51 32.09
C ILE A 376 10.25 -19.57 32.85
N LYS A 377 10.64 -20.76 33.33
CA LYS A 377 11.91 -20.97 34.02
C LYS A 377 13.12 -20.61 33.16
N ARG A 378 13.09 -20.92 31.86
CA ARG A 378 14.22 -20.64 30.96
C ARG A 378 14.26 -19.19 30.49
N VAL A 379 13.10 -18.60 30.21
CA VAL A 379 12.98 -17.18 29.80
C VAL A 379 13.39 -16.24 30.93
N SER A 380 13.11 -16.57 32.19
CA SER A 380 13.52 -15.74 33.33
C SER A 380 15.04 -15.65 33.49
N THR A 381 15.79 -16.67 33.06
CA THR A 381 17.26 -16.63 33.06
C THR A 381 17.86 -15.70 32.00
N PHE A 382 17.05 -15.20 31.07
CA PHE A 382 17.50 -14.31 29.99
C PHE A 382 17.44 -12.83 30.36
N LYS A 383 17.03 -12.46 31.58
CA LYS A 383 17.08 -11.05 32.00
C LYS A 383 18.50 -10.52 31.89
N LEU A 384 18.65 -9.39 31.21
CA LEU A 384 19.93 -8.71 31.00
C LEU A 384 19.87 -7.34 31.66
N ASP A 385 20.93 -6.94 32.36
CA ASP A 385 20.95 -5.70 33.13
C ASP A 385 20.80 -4.43 32.27
N SER A 386 21.06 -4.51 30.96
CA SER A 386 21.18 -3.35 30.05
C SER A 386 20.07 -3.20 29.01
N THR A 387 19.01 -4.02 29.01
CA THR A 387 17.98 -3.99 27.95
C THR A 387 16.53 -3.90 28.49
N PRO A 388 16.05 -2.70 28.88
CA PRO A 388 14.72 -2.51 29.47
C PRO A 388 13.57 -3.05 28.60
N LYS A 389 13.66 -2.88 27.27
CA LYS A 389 12.64 -3.35 26.33
C LYS A 389 12.52 -4.88 26.27
N ILE A 390 13.66 -5.59 26.34
CA ILE A 390 13.71 -7.05 26.37
C ILE A 390 13.19 -7.56 27.71
N ASN A 391 13.61 -6.92 28.82
CA ASN A 391 13.16 -7.27 30.16
C ASN A 391 11.64 -7.11 30.32
N GLY A 392 11.06 -6.02 29.83
CA GLY A 392 9.60 -5.83 29.85
C GLY A 392 8.85 -6.89 29.03
N LEU A 393 9.45 -7.40 27.95
CA LEU A 393 8.86 -8.50 27.18
C LEU A 393 8.95 -9.84 27.93
N ILE A 394 10.10 -10.11 28.57
CA ILE A 394 10.31 -11.26 29.48
C ILE A 394 9.27 -11.24 30.60
N ASP A 395 9.10 -10.10 31.27
CA ASP A 395 8.12 -9.94 32.35
C ASP A 395 6.72 -10.23 31.84
N SER A 396 6.34 -9.72 30.67
CA SER A 396 5.02 -10.02 30.07
C SER A 396 4.80 -11.50 29.73
N ILE A 397 5.87 -12.27 29.48
CA ILE A 397 5.80 -13.72 29.25
C ILE A 397 5.64 -14.45 30.59
N VAL A 398 6.43 -14.07 31.59
CA VAL A 398 6.41 -14.68 32.93
C VAL A 398 5.09 -14.43 33.65
N GLU A 399 4.53 -13.23 33.49
CA GLU A 399 3.26 -12.82 34.10
C GLU A 399 2.02 -13.38 33.40
N SER A 400 2.17 -14.02 32.23
CA SER A 400 1.06 -14.67 31.53
C SER A 400 0.53 -15.84 32.35
N LYS A 401 -0.41 -15.54 33.25
CA LYS A 401 -1.01 -16.51 34.18
C LYS A 401 -1.54 -17.75 33.43
N PRO A 402 -1.48 -18.94 34.04
CA PRO A 402 -2.07 -20.17 33.51
C PRO A 402 -3.55 -20.00 33.15
#